data_AF-A0A412IUH1-F1
#
_entry.id   AF-A0A412IUH1-F1
#
_cell.length_a   1.000
_cell.length_b   1.000
_cell.length_c   1.000
_cell.angle_alpha   90.00
_cell.angle_beta   90.00
_cell.angle_gamma   90.00
#
_symmetry.space_group_name_H-M   'P 1'
#
loop_
_entity.id
_entity.type
_entity.pdbx_description
1 polymer ?
#
loop_
_entity_poly.entity_id
_entity_poly.type
_entity_poly.pdbx_seq_one_letter_code
_entity_poly.pdbx_strand_id
1 'polypeptide(L)'
;YRKQILKEDLDREFNRDALYFAYVVTKNKELLNIYQESEKGDVKVCRALDEMFEESTNKGIQMGIKQGIKQGIEQGIEQGIEQGIEQGIERGVKNTQIKIAIKMLVRNNQTLEEISEIVGLDLDALRELKKNI
;
A
#
# COMPACT_ATOMS: atom_id res chain seq x y z
N TYR A 1 -22.78 -2.36 26.18
CA TYR A 1 -22.59 -2.14 24.74
C TYR A 1 -23.08 -0.76 24.28
N ARG A 2 -24.39 -0.49 24.14
CA ARG A 2 -24.88 0.79 23.57
C ARG A 2 -24.43 2.06 24.31
N LYS A 3 -24.39 2.03 25.66
CA LYS A 3 -23.88 3.14 26.50
C LYS A 3 -22.37 3.38 26.37
N GLN A 4 -21.61 2.36 25.95
CA GLN A 4 -20.15 2.44 25.84
C GLN A 4 -19.76 3.07 24.50
N ILE A 5 -20.47 2.71 23.43
CA ILE A 5 -20.34 3.34 22.10
C ILE A 5 -20.71 4.82 22.16
N LEU A 6 -21.84 5.16 22.80
CA LEU A 6 -22.25 6.57 22.98
C LEU A 6 -21.24 7.40 23.76
N LYS A 7 -20.51 6.78 24.71
CA LYS A 7 -19.47 7.46 25.48
C LYS A 7 -18.20 7.67 24.64
N GLU A 8 -17.79 6.66 23.88
CA GLU A 8 -16.63 6.75 22.97
C GLU A 8 -16.85 7.76 21.84
N ASP A 9 -18.08 7.90 21.34
CA ASP A 9 -18.40 8.87 20.30
C ASP A 9 -18.51 10.30 20.85
N LEU A 10 -19.08 10.47 22.06
CA LEU A 10 -19.12 11.75 22.76
C LEU A 10 -17.71 12.22 23.16
N ASP A 11 -16.87 11.30 23.64
CA ASP A 11 -15.47 11.57 23.97
C ASP A 11 -14.66 11.91 22.70
N ARG A 12 -14.97 11.31 21.54
CA ARG A 12 -14.35 11.67 20.26
C ARG A 12 -14.77 13.05 19.77
N GLU A 13 -16.05 13.40 19.87
CA GLU A 13 -16.57 14.70 19.46
C GLU A 13 -16.04 15.83 20.36
N PHE A 14 -16.06 15.62 21.68
CA PHE A 14 -15.49 16.56 22.64
C PHE A 14 -13.98 16.78 22.43
N ASN A 15 -13.24 15.70 22.15
CA ASN A 15 -11.81 15.81 21.84
C ASN A 15 -11.56 16.53 20.51
N ARG A 16 -12.40 16.33 19.49
CA ARG A 16 -12.30 17.06 18.22
C ARG A 16 -12.52 18.57 18.43
N ASP A 17 -13.54 18.93 19.20
CA ASP A 17 -13.89 20.33 19.43
C ASP A 17 -12.85 21.02 20.34
N ALA A 18 -12.28 20.31 21.31
CA ALA A 18 -11.15 20.78 22.11
C ALA A 18 -9.87 20.97 21.28
N LEU A 19 -9.56 20.04 20.37
CA LEU A 19 -8.44 20.17 19.42
C LEU A 19 -8.64 21.32 18.45
N TYR A 20 -9.87 21.50 17.94
CA TYR A 20 -10.21 22.59 17.05
C TYR A 20 -10.09 23.94 17.77
N PHE A 21 -10.57 24.03 19.00
CA PHE A 21 -10.41 25.21 19.84
C PHE A 21 -8.93 25.54 20.10
N ALA A 22 -8.12 24.53 20.47
CA ALA A 22 -6.68 24.70 20.66
C ALA A 22 -5.98 25.17 19.37
N TYR A 23 -6.35 24.62 18.21
CA TYR A 23 -5.83 25.05 16.91
C TYR A 23 -6.19 26.50 16.58
N VAL A 24 -7.46 26.89 16.78
CA VAL A 24 -7.94 28.26 16.49
C VAL A 24 -7.26 29.29 17.39
N VAL A 25 -7.12 28.99 18.69
CA VAL A 25 -6.48 29.90 19.65
C VAL A 25 -4.98 30.04 19.36
N THR A 26 -4.28 28.97 18.98
CA THR A 26 -2.83 29.03 18.68
C THR A 26 -2.50 29.67 17.33
N LYS A 27 -3.44 29.65 16.37
CA LYS A 27 -3.27 30.32 15.07
C LYS A 27 -3.64 31.80 15.07
N ASN A 28 -4.30 32.29 16.12
CA ASN A 28 -4.68 33.69 16.24
C ASN A 28 -3.84 34.39 17.32
N LYS A 29 -2.89 35.24 16.88
CA LYS A 29 -1.95 35.96 17.77
C LYS A 29 -2.63 36.89 18.78
N GLU A 30 -3.78 37.47 18.45
CA GLU A 30 -4.51 38.36 19.36
C GLU A 30 -5.19 37.55 20.47
N LEU A 31 -5.83 36.43 20.12
CA LEU A 31 -6.38 35.47 21.08
C LEU A 31 -5.28 34.91 21.99
N LEU A 32 -4.14 34.52 21.42
CA LEU A 32 -2.99 34.01 22.19
C LEU A 32 -2.50 35.03 23.24
N ASN A 33 -2.46 36.32 22.90
CA ASN A 33 -2.06 37.38 23.82
C ASN A 33 -3.09 37.58 24.96
N ILE A 34 -4.39 37.54 24.65
CA ILE A 34 -5.47 37.67 25.67
C ILE A 34 -5.38 36.55 26.71
N TYR A 35 -5.01 35.33 26.30
CA TYR A 35 -4.83 34.19 27.20
C TYR A 35 -3.54 34.24 28.03
N GLN A 36 -2.53 34.97 27.59
CA GLN A 36 -1.25 35.11 28.30
C GLN A 36 -1.29 36.15 29.42
N GLU A 37 -2.21 37.12 29.38
CA GLU A 37 -2.28 38.24 30.34
C GLU A 37 -3.09 37.95 31.62
N SER A 38 -3.89 36.88 31.70
CA SER A 38 -4.69 36.57 32.89
C SER A 38 -3.89 35.80 33.95
N GLU A 39 -3.55 36.48 35.04
CA GLU A 39 -2.68 35.97 36.10
C GLU A 39 -3.36 34.97 37.06
N LYS A 40 -2.63 33.88 37.34
CA LYS A 40 -2.74 32.91 38.46
C LYS A 40 -3.67 31.70 38.31
N GLY A 41 -4.59 31.66 37.35
CA GLY A 41 -5.32 30.43 36.97
C GLY A 41 -4.75 29.72 35.71
N ASP A 42 -4.17 30.51 34.80
CA ASP A 42 -4.03 30.15 33.38
C ASP A 42 -2.71 29.50 32.97
N VAL A 43 -1.66 29.55 33.81
CA VAL A 43 -0.41 28.81 33.57
C VAL A 43 -0.66 27.28 33.48
N LYS A 44 -1.73 26.78 34.11
CA LYS A 44 -2.15 25.38 33.99
C LYS A 44 -2.87 25.06 32.68
N VAL A 45 -3.63 26.01 32.14
CA VAL A 45 -4.39 25.83 30.89
C VAL A 45 -3.44 25.84 29.69
N CYS A 46 -2.49 26.78 29.65
CA CYS A 46 -1.47 26.80 28.59
C CYS A 46 -0.64 25.50 28.58
N ARG A 47 -0.21 25.02 29.76
CA ARG A 47 0.52 23.75 29.86
C ARG A 47 -0.32 22.54 29.42
N ALA A 48 -1.59 22.49 29.83
CA ALA A 48 -2.48 21.41 29.41
C ALA A 48 -2.72 21.40 27.89
N LEU A 49 -2.83 22.59 27.27
CA LEU A 49 -2.96 22.70 25.81
C LEU A 49 -1.68 22.28 25.08
N ASP A 50 -0.50 22.65 25.59
CA ASP A 50 0.78 22.22 25.03
C ASP A 50 0.93 20.69 25.11
N GLU A 51 0.65 20.09 26.27
CA GLU A 51 0.68 18.64 26.48
C GLU A 51 -0.31 17.91 25.56
N MET A 52 -1.55 18.43 25.44
CA MET A 52 -2.56 17.89 24.53
C MET A 52 -2.13 18.00 23.05
N PHE A 53 -1.51 19.11 22.66
CA PHE A 53 -1.04 19.30 21.28
C PHE A 53 0.12 18.37 20.95
N GLU A 54 1.08 18.23 21.87
CA GLU A 54 2.21 17.31 21.70
C GLU A 54 1.74 15.85 21.65
N GLU A 55 0.86 15.44 22.56
CA GLU A 55 0.33 14.07 22.58
C GLU A 55 -0.48 13.75 21.32
N SER A 56 -1.37 14.66 20.91
CA SER A 56 -2.21 14.47 19.72
C SER A 56 -1.38 14.47 18.43
N THR A 57 -0.38 15.35 18.33
CA THR A 57 0.55 15.39 17.18
C THR A 57 1.35 14.10 17.10
N ASN A 58 1.93 13.64 18.22
CA ASN A 58 2.70 12.41 18.28
C ASN A 58 1.84 11.18 17.92
N LYS A 59 0.61 11.10 18.43
CA LYS A 59 -0.35 10.04 18.07
C LYS A 59 -0.69 10.09 16.58
N GLY A 60 -0.97 11.27 16.03
CA GLY A 60 -1.28 11.45 14.61
C GLY A 60 -0.13 10.99 13.70
N ILE A 61 1.11 11.40 14.03
CA ILE A 61 2.31 10.98 13.30
C ILE A 61 2.50 9.47 13.39
N GLN A 62 2.42 8.88 14.59
CA GLN A 62 2.56 7.44 14.77
C GLN A 62 1.51 6.64 14.00
N MET A 63 0.24 7.09 14.02
CA MET A 63 -0.84 6.45 13.27
C MET A 63 -0.61 6.58 11.76
N GLY A 64 -0.22 7.75 11.28
CA GLY A 64 0.08 7.98 9.86
C GLY A 64 1.23 7.11 9.36
N ILE A 65 2.33 7.03 10.11
CA ILE A 65 3.47 6.16 9.78
C ILE A 65 3.04 4.70 9.78
N LYS A 66 2.34 4.25 10.82
CA LYS A 66 1.89 2.86 10.93
C LYS A 66 0.94 2.46 9.79
N GLN A 67 0.00 3.33 9.44
CA GLN A 67 -0.94 3.10 8.33
C GLN A 67 -0.21 3.11 6.99
N GLY A 68 0.66 4.08 6.75
CA GLY A 68 1.42 4.19 5.51
C GLY A 68 2.34 2.98 5.28
N ILE A 69 3.07 2.55 6.31
CA ILE A 69 3.90 1.34 6.23
C ILE A 69 3.06 0.10 5.96
N LYS A 70 1.95 -0.07 6.70
CA LYS A 70 1.08 -1.24 6.51
C LYS A 70 0.53 -1.29 5.08
N GLN A 71 -0.03 -0.19 4.59
CA GLN A 71 -0.59 -0.10 3.24
C GLN A 71 0.48 -0.31 2.17
N GLY A 72 1.65 0.31 2.32
CA GLY A 72 2.75 0.17 1.36
C GLY A 72 3.28 -1.27 1.28
N ILE A 73 3.42 -1.96 2.42
CA ILE A 73 3.85 -3.36 2.45
C ILE A 73 2.78 -4.26 1.83
N GLU A 74 1.51 -4.08 2.20
CA GLU A 74 0.40 -4.90 1.70
C GLU A 74 0.28 -4.79 0.17
N GLN A 75 0.25 -3.57 -0.36
CA GLN A 75 0.18 -3.32 -1.80
C GLN A 75 1.43 -3.82 -2.54
N GLY A 76 2.62 -3.59 -1.96
CA GLY A 76 3.87 -4.02 -2.58
C GLY A 76 4.01 -5.54 -2.68
N ILE A 77 3.58 -6.26 -1.64
CA ILE A 77 3.59 -7.73 -1.64
C ILE A 77 2.55 -8.28 -2.63
N GLU A 78 1.33 -7.74 -2.61
CA GLU A 78 0.26 -8.19 -3.51
C GLU A 78 0.67 -8.05 -4.98
N GLN A 79 1.11 -6.85 -5.38
CA GLN A 79 1.55 -6.58 -6.75
C GLN A 79 2.78 -7.41 -7.13
N GLY A 80 3.75 -7.54 -6.22
CA GLY A 80 4.97 -8.30 -6.47
C GLY A 80 4.71 -9.79 -6.68
N ILE A 81 3.81 -10.38 -5.89
CA ILE A 81 3.42 -11.78 -6.02
C ILE A 81 2.64 -12.02 -7.31
N GLU A 82 1.65 -11.17 -7.61
CA GLU A 82 0.83 -11.29 -8.82
C GLU A 82 1.69 -11.26 -10.08
N GLN A 83 2.53 -10.23 -10.24
CA GLN A 83 3.42 -10.08 -11.39
C GLN A 83 4.45 -11.22 -11.45
N GLY A 84 5.00 -11.63 -10.30
CA GLY A 84 5.99 -12.70 -10.22
C GLY A 84 5.42 -14.05 -10.66
N ILE A 85 4.19 -14.37 -10.24
CA ILE A 85 3.50 -15.61 -10.63
C ILE A 85 3.14 -15.58 -12.11
N GLU A 86 2.55 -14.49 -12.61
CA GLU A 86 2.15 -14.37 -14.00
C GLU A 86 3.34 -14.54 -14.95
N GLN A 87 4.43 -13.79 -14.73
CA GLN A 87 5.65 -13.91 -15.53
C GLN A 87 6.31 -15.29 -15.39
N GLY A 88 6.27 -15.88 -14.19
CA GLY A 88 6.80 -17.21 -13.93
C GLY A 88 6.06 -18.29 -14.73
N ILE A 89 4.73 -18.25 -14.73
CA ILE A 89 3.88 -19.20 -15.47
C ILE A 89 4.08 -19.02 -16.97
N GLU A 90 4.03 -17.78 -17.49
CA GLU A 90 4.19 -17.50 -18.92
C GLU A 90 5.54 -18.02 -19.44
N ARG A 91 6.63 -17.69 -18.73
CA ARG A 91 7.98 -18.19 -19.07
C ARG A 91 8.06 -19.71 -18.97
N GLY A 92 7.42 -20.30 -17.96
CA GLY A 92 7.36 -21.76 -17.77
C GLY A 92 6.67 -22.47 -18.93
N VAL A 93 5.51 -21.98 -19.35
CA VAL A 93 4.75 -22.49 -20.50
C VAL A 93 5.58 -22.36 -21.78
N LYS A 94 6.11 -21.16 -22.06
CA LYS A 94 6.93 -20.92 -23.27
C LYS A 94 8.18 -21.80 -23.33
N ASN A 95 8.90 -21.94 -22.22
CA ASN A 95 10.06 -22.82 -22.14
C ASN A 95 9.69 -24.29 -22.36
N THR A 96 8.52 -24.71 -21.87
CA THR A 96 8.03 -26.08 -22.05
C THR A 96 7.64 -26.33 -23.50
N GLN A 97 6.94 -25.39 -24.13
CA GLN A 97 6.63 -25.41 -25.56
C GLN A 97 7.89 -25.56 -26.41
N ILE A 98 8.91 -24.72 -26.17
CA ILE A 98 10.19 -24.79 -26.90
C ILE A 98 10.87 -26.16 -26.72
N LYS A 99 10.95 -26.68 -25.48
CA LYS A 99 11.56 -28.00 -25.21
C LYS A 99 10.84 -29.14 -25.93
N ILE A 100 9.51 -29.10 -25.98
CA ILE A 100 8.70 -30.09 -26.69
C ILE A 100 8.93 -29.98 -28.19
N ALA A 101 8.88 -28.76 -28.75
CA ALA A 101 9.13 -28.51 -30.16
C ALA A 101 10.50 -29.03 -30.61
N ILE A 102 11.57 -28.75 -29.85
CA ILE A 102 12.92 -29.27 -30.15
C ILE A 102 12.92 -30.81 -30.21
N LYS A 103 12.30 -31.49 -29.23
CA LYS A 103 12.22 -32.96 -29.23
C LYS A 103 11.46 -33.52 -30.43
N MET A 104 10.42 -32.82 -30.89
CA MET A 104 9.63 -33.22 -32.07
C MET A 104 10.40 -32.98 -33.36
N LEU A 105 11.07 -31.83 -33.49
CA LEU A 105 11.91 -31.48 -34.64
C LEU A 105 13.05 -32.50 -34.85
N VAL A 106 13.69 -32.95 -33.76
CA VAL A 106 14.77 -33.95 -33.83
C VAL A 106 14.28 -35.32 -34.29
N ARG A 107 13.02 -35.68 -34.00
CA ARG A 107 12.45 -36.99 -34.38
C ARG A 107 12.12 -37.11 -35.88
N ASN A 108 12.24 -36.04 -36.67
CA ASN A 108 12.13 -35.98 -38.15
C ASN A 108 10.88 -36.64 -38.80
N ASN A 109 9.87 -37.02 -38.01
CA ASN A 109 8.67 -37.71 -38.50
C ASN A 109 7.42 -36.80 -38.51
N GLN A 110 7.57 -35.51 -38.25
CA GLN A 110 6.47 -34.55 -38.18
C GLN A 110 6.80 -33.30 -38.99
N THR A 111 5.79 -32.73 -39.63
CA THR A 111 5.86 -31.46 -40.36
C THR A 111 5.88 -30.28 -39.38
N LEU A 112 6.31 -29.10 -39.83
CA LEU A 112 6.33 -27.91 -38.98
C LEU A 112 4.91 -27.48 -38.61
N GLU A 113 3.97 -27.70 -39.52
CA GLU A 113 2.54 -27.42 -39.37
C GLU A 113 1.94 -28.28 -38.23
N GLU A 114 2.22 -29.58 -38.20
CA GLU A 114 1.77 -30.48 -37.12
C GLU A 114 2.40 -30.10 -35.76
N ILE A 115 3.68 -29.73 -35.75
CA ILE A 115 4.36 -29.29 -34.52
C ILE A 115 3.76 -27.97 -34.02
N SER A 116 3.45 -27.05 -34.93
CA SER A 116 2.80 -25.76 -34.61
C SER A 116 1.44 -25.98 -33.96
N GLU A 117 0.63 -26.87 -34.51
CA GLU A 117 -0.71 -27.18 -33.98
C GLU A 117 -0.65 -27.84 -32.58
N ILE A 118 0.31 -28.75 -32.36
CA ILE A 118 0.45 -29.46 -31.07
C ILE A 118 1.00 -28.56 -29.97
N VAL A 119 2.02 -27.76 -30.30
CA VAL A 119 2.80 -27.01 -29.32
C VAL A 119 2.25 -25.59 -29.12
N GLY A 120 1.54 -25.05 -30.11
CA GLY A 120 1.02 -23.68 -30.10
C GLY A 120 2.10 -22.62 -30.34
N LEU A 121 3.18 -22.97 -31.05
CA LEU A 121 4.20 -22.02 -31.53
C LEU A 121 3.93 -21.69 -33.00
N ASP A 122 4.19 -20.46 -33.40
CA ASP A 122 4.09 -20.07 -34.81
C ASP A 122 5.20 -20.73 -35.67
N LEU A 123 4.95 -20.78 -36.98
CA LEU A 123 5.87 -21.43 -37.93
C LEU A 123 7.23 -20.74 -38.02
N ASP A 124 7.31 -19.43 -37.78
CA ASP A 124 8.57 -18.69 -37.88
C ASP A 124 9.47 -18.99 -36.68
N ALA A 125 8.90 -19.04 -35.46
CA ALA A 125 9.58 -19.50 -34.27
C ALA A 125 10.10 -20.95 -34.43
N LEU A 126 9.30 -21.84 -35.02
CA LEU A 126 9.73 -23.22 -35.28
C LEU A 126 10.84 -23.30 -36.34
N ARG A 127 10.79 -22.47 -37.40
CA ARG A 127 11.87 -22.38 -38.40
C ARG A 127 13.15 -21.85 -37.78
N GLU A 128 13.07 -20.88 -36.88
CA GLU A 128 14.22 -20.36 -36.16
C GLU A 128 14.82 -21.40 -35.21
N LEU A 129 13.98 -22.12 -34.45
CA LEU A 129 14.43 -23.24 -33.62
C LEU A 129 15.13 -24.31 -34.47
N LYS A 130 14.56 -24.67 -35.62
CA LYS A 130 15.15 -25.66 -36.53
C LYS A 130 16.51 -25.25 -37.09
N LYS A 131 16.79 -23.95 -37.26
CA LYS A 131 18.11 -23.45 -37.70
C LYS A 131 19.18 -23.57 -36.61
N ASN A 132 18.78 -23.63 -35.35
CA ASN A 132 19.66 -23.62 -34.18
C ASN A 132 19.88 -25.01 -33.54
N ILE A 133 19.32 -26.07 -34.13
CA ILE A 133 19.48 -27.48 -33.74
C ILE A 133 20.41 -28.16 -34.74
#